data_AF-D9PN69-F1
#
_entry.id   AF-D9PN69-F1
#
_cell.length_a   1.000
_cell.length_b   1.000
_cell.length_c   1.000
_cell.angle_alpha   90.00
_cell.angle_beta   90.00
_cell.angle_gamma   90.00
#
_symmetry.space_group_name_H-M   'P 1'
#
loop_
_entity.id
_entity.type
_entity.pdbx_description
1 polymer ?
#
loop_
_entity_poly.entity_id
_entity_poly.type
_entity_poly.pdbx_seq_one_letter_code
_entity_poly.pdbx_strand_id
1 'polypeptide(L)' 'MVIDMNEAQVRTLEQVRQVLAGTQAMEFHATAGDEGRYAWIESVLRRFEYRRLPRADRGPVLAYLQRLSGY' A
#
# COMPACT_ATOMS: atom_id res chain seq x y z
N MET A 1 1.67 1.19 24.75
CA MET A 1 2.49 0.75 23.59
C MET A 1 1.66 1.00 22.35
N VAL A 2 1.99 2.05 21.59
CA VAL A 2 1.45 2.23 20.24
C VAL A 2 2.47 1.57 19.33
N ILE A 3 2.07 0.50 18.65
CA ILE A 3 2.89 -0.08 17.60
C ILE A 3 2.76 0.90 16.43
N ASP A 4 3.78 1.73 16.23
CA ASP A 4 3.94 2.57 15.05
C ASP A 4 4.12 1.61 13.85
N MET A 5 2.99 1.16 13.30
CA MET A 5 2.94 0.21 12.21
C MET A 5 3.22 0.97 10.92
N ASN A 6 4.50 1.22 10.69
CA ASN A 6 5.02 1.88 9.51
C ASN A 6 4.59 1.10 8.26
N GLU A 7 3.93 1.76 7.32
CA GLU A 7 3.56 1.26 5.98
C GLU A 7 4.67 0.47 5.25
N ALA A 8 5.93 0.69 5.64
CA ALA A 8 7.10 -0.08 5.23
C ALA A 8 6.99 -1.59 5.48
N GLN A 9 6.04 -2.06 6.29
CA GLN A 9 5.85 -3.47 6.61
C GLN A 9 5.03 -4.26 5.59
N VAL A 10 4.20 -3.61 4.75
CA VAL A 10 3.40 -4.31 3.72
C VAL A 10 4.30 -4.73 2.56
N ARG A 11 4.68 -6.01 2.54
CA ARG A 11 5.60 -6.59 1.53
C ARG A 11 4.98 -7.70 0.69
N THR A 12 3.80 -8.18 1.05
CA THR A 12 3.14 -9.31 0.36
C THR A 12 1.72 -8.96 -0.05
N LEU A 13 1.23 -9.63 -1.10
CA LEU A 13 -0.15 -9.48 -1.56
C LEU A 13 -1.17 -9.92 -0.52
N GLU A 14 -0.80 -10.88 0.34
CA GLU A 14 -1.67 -11.31 1.43
C GLU A 14 -1.85 -10.21 2.47
N GLN A 15 -0.78 -9.50 2.83
CA GLN A 15 -0.87 -8.33 3.72
C GLN A 15 -1.70 -7.20 3.08
N VAL A 16 -1.53 -6.96 1.78
CA VAL A 16 -2.38 -6.04 1.01
C VAL A 16 -3.87 -6.41 1.17
N ARG A 17 -4.22 -7.69 1.07
CA ARG A 17 -5.60 -8.17 1.27
C ARG A 17 -6.07 -8.00 2.72
N GLN A 18 -5.22 -8.24 3.71
CA GLN A 18 -5.57 -8.04 5.13
C GLN A 18 -5.86 -6.57 5.46
N VAL A 19 -5.10 -5.65 4.86
CA VAL A 19 -5.35 -4.21 4.99
C VAL A 19 -6.68 -3.83 4.34
N LEU A 20 -6.97 -4.36 3.15
CA LEU A 20 -8.24 -4.13 2.47
C LEU A 20 -9.44 -4.71 3.22
N ALA A 21 -9.26 -5.85 3.89
CA ALA A 21 -10.28 -6.46 4.73
C ALA A 21 -10.54 -5.67 6.03
N GLY A 22 -9.75 -4.62 6.32
CA GLY A 22 -9.85 -3.85 7.55
C GLY A 22 -9.32 -4.61 8.78
N THR A 23 -8.69 -5.77 8.58
CA THR A 23 -8.08 -6.57 9.65
C THR A 23 -6.86 -5.87 10.25
N GLN A 24 -6.27 -4.92 9.52
CA GLN A 24 -5.11 -4.16 9.96
C GLN A 24 -5.39 -2.65 9.89
N ALA A 25 -5.33 -1.99 11.05
CA ALA A 25 -5.35 -0.53 11.12
C ALA A 25 -3.98 0.00 10.66
N MET A 26 -3.98 0.79 9.60
CA MET A 26 -2.79 1.48 9.10
C MET A 26 -3.06 2.98 9.05
N GLU A 27 -2.27 3.75 9.76
CA GLU A 27 -2.24 5.20 9.64
C GLU A 27 -1.23 5.55 8.54
N PHE A 28 -1.73 6.03 7.40
CA PHE A 28 -0.88 6.46 6.30
C PHE A 28 -0.32 7.84 6.59
N HIS A 29 0.94 7.88 7.01
CA HIS A 29 1.70 9.11 7.16
C HIS A 29 2.57 9.31 5.92
N ALA A 30 1.95 9.52 4.75
CA ALA A 30 2.70 10.06 3.62
C ALA A 30 3.27 11.41 4.05
N THR A 31 4.59 11.45 4.15
CA THR A 31 5.39 12.62 4.48
C THR A 31 4.92 13.81 3.65
N ALA A 32 4.22 14.73 4.31
CA ALA A 32 3.81 16.07 3.88
C ALA A 32 3.88 16.38 2.36
N GLY A 33 2.83 16.04 1.60
CA GLY A 33 2.59 16.59 0.26
C GLY A 33 2.33 15.56 -0.84
N ASP A 34 1.90 16.06 -2.01
CA ASP A 34 1.60 15.20 -3.17
C ASP A 34 2.84 14.49 -3.73
N GLU A 35 4.01 15.11 -3.69
CA GLU A 35 5.27 14.45 -4.09
C GLU A 35 5.60 13.23 -3.22
N GLY A 36 5.40 13.34 -1.90
CA GLY A 36 5.61 12.21 -0.98
C GLY A 36 4.67 11.05 -1.27
N ARG A 37 3.42 11.35 -1.63
CA ARG A 37 2.44 10.34 -2.06
C ARG A 37 2.86 9.66 -3.36
N TYR A 38 3.27 10.41 -4.38
CA TYR A 38 3.69 9.81 -5.65
C TYR A 38 4.94 8.94 -5.51
N ALA A 39 5.93 9.39 -4.72
CA ALA A 39 7.12 8.59 -4.42
C ALA A 39 6.76 7.28 -3.69
N TRP A 40 5.80 7.35 -2.76
CA TRP A 40 5.28 6.16 -2.09
C TRP A 40 4.56 5.21 -3.04
N ILE A 41 3.63 5.72 -3.86
CA ILE A 41 2.90 4.92 -4.87
C ILE A 41 3.91 4.20 -5.78
N GLU A 42 4.92 4.91 -6.27
CA GLU A 42 5.95 4.33 -7.13
C GLU A 42 6.74 3.23 -6.40
N SER A 43 7.13 3.46 -5.15
CA SER A 43 7.83 2.47 -4.32
C SER A 43 7.02 1.18 -4.13
N VAL A 44 5.71 1.31 -3.85
CA VAL A 44 4.80 0.15 -3.73
C VAL A 44 4.67 -0.59 -5.05
N LEU A 45 4.46 0.12 -6.16
CA LEU A 45 4.36 -0.49 -7.49
C LEU A 45 5.63 -1.24 -7.89
N ARG A 46 6.82 -0.71 -7.56
CA ARG A 46 8.10 -1.37 -7.80
C ARG A 46 8.28 -2.59 -6.89
N ARG A 47 7.96 -2.47 -5.60
CA ARG A 47 8.09 -3.56 -4.62
C ARG A 47 7.30 -4.80 -5.02
N PHE A 48 6.10 -4.61 -5.54
CA PHE A 48 5.25 -5.70 -5.99
C PHE A 48 5.53 -6.15 -7.42
N GLU A 49 6.46 -5.51 -8.13
CA GLU A 49 6.66 -5.69 -9.57
C GLU A 49 5.32 -5.58 -10.34
N TYR A 50 4.53 -4.54 -10.07
CA TYR A 50 3.16 -4.36 -10.57
C TYR A 50 2.98 -4.64 -12.08
N ARG A 51 3.99 -4.27 -12.89
CA ARG A 51 3.98 -4.53 -14.33
C ARG A 51 4.00 -6.02 -14.70
N ARG A 52 4.61 -6.86 -13.86
CA ARG A 52 4.77 -8.32 -14.05
C ARG A 52 3.68 -9.13 -13.34
N LEU A 53 2.90 -8.51 -12.46
CA LEU A 53 1.80 -9.18 -11.77
C LEU A 53 0.73 -9.70 -12.73
N PRO A 54 0.17 -10.90 -12.49
CA PRO A 54 -0.99 -11.39 -13.20
C PRO A 54 -2.22 -10.54 -12.86
N ARG A 55 -3.21 -10.52 -13.77
CA ARG A 55 -4.40 -9.66 -13.66
C ARG A 55 -5.17 -9.85 -12.34
N ALA A 56 -5.20 -11.07 -11.80
CA ALA A 56 -5.87 -11.40 -10.55
C ALA A 56 -5.28 -10.69 -9.32
N ASP A 57 -3.98 -10.41 -9.34
CA ASP A 57 -3.28 -9.82 -8.20
C ASP A 57 -3.06 -8.31 -8.34
N ARG A 58 -3.30 -7.73 -9.53
CA ARG A 58 -3.25 -6.28 -9.75
C ARG A 58 -4.37 -5.53 -9.03
N GLY A 59 -5.58 -6.10 -8.99
CA GLY A 59 -6.76 -5.48 -8.37
C GLY A 59 -6.55 -5.15 -6.89
N PRO A 60 -6.09 -6.11 -6.05
CA PRO A 60 -5.76 -5.84 -4.65
C PRO A 60 -4.72 -4.75 -4.46
N VAL A 61 -3.65 -4.73 -5.28
CA VAL A 61 -2.60 -3.69 -5.17
C VAL A 61 -3.17 -2.30 -5.49
N LEU A 62 -4.00 -2.18 -6.53
CA LEU A 62 -4.67 -0.91 -6.85
C LEU A 62 -5.59 -0.46 -5.72
N ALA A 63 -6.48 -1.33 -5.25
CA ALA A 63 -7.40 -0.99 -4.17
C ALA A 63 -6.66 -0.52 -2.90
N TYR A 64 -5.51 -1.13 -2.62
CA TYR A 64 -4.65 -0.73 -1.50
C TYR A 64 -4.02 0.65 -1.69
N LEU A 65 -3.53 0.95 -2.91
CA LEU A 65 -3.04 2.27 -3.24
C LEU A 65 -4.16 3.32 -3.07
N GLN A 66 -5.36 3.07 -3.59
CA GLN A 66 -6.49 4.01 -3.47
C GLN A 66 -6.90 4.24 -2.01
N ARG A 67 -6.96 3.17 -1.21
CA ARG A 67 -7.35 3.21 0.20
C ARG A 67 -6.43 4.10 1.03
N LEU A 68 -5.13 4.10 0.73
CA LEU A 68 -4.12 4.82 1.51
C LEU A 68 -3.75 6.19 0.92
N SER A 69 -3.68 6.31 -0.41
CA SER A 69 -3.38 7.59 -1.06
C SER A 69 -4.59 8.52 -1.17
N GLY A 70 -5.81 7.97 -1.19
CA GLY A 70 -7.06 8.69 -1.42
C GLY A 70 -7.38 9.03 -2.88
N TYR A 71 -6.57 8.56 -3.84
CA TYR A 71 -6.73 8.74 -5.29
C TYR A 71 -7.31 7.51 -5.99
#